data_AF-A0A839AAA6-F1
#
_entry.id   AF-A0A839AAA6-F1
#
_cell.length_a   1.000
_cell.length_b   1.000
_cell.length_c   1.000
_cell.angle_alpha   90.00
_cell.angle_beta   90.00
_cell.angle_gamma   90.00
#
_symmetry.space_group_name_H-M   'P 1'
#
loop_
_entity.id
_entity.type
_entity.pdbx_description
1 polymer ?
#
loop_
_entity_poly.entity_id
_entity_poly.type
_entity_poly.pdbx_seq_one_letter_code
_entity_poly.pdbx_strand_id
1 'polypeptide(L)'
;MEYHEGDYEKAVKRVRNWLVAQAGAQRIGASLILGKYIAFQEWYWERERAAGASEDDIREYPTTELIIAMRDWMGEGQPLG
;
A
#
# COMPACT_ATOMS: atom_id res chain seq x y z
N MET A 1 14.28 14.57 4.33
CA MET A 1 13.19 14.63 3.33
C MET A 1 11.91 14.87 4.10
N GLU A 2 11.34 16.07 4.02
CA GLU A 2 10.00 16.32 4.58
C GLU A 2 8.98 15.68 3.65
N TYR A 3 8.47 14.51 4.04
CA TYR A 3 7.29 13.96 3.40
C TYR A 3 6.11 14.87 3.75
N HIS A 4 5.53 15.52 2.75
CA HIS A 4 4.28 16.25 2.89
C HIS A 4 3.15 15.23 3.12
N GLU A 5 3.05 14.76 4.37
CA GLU A 5 2.12 13.72 4.83
C GLU A 5 0.66 14.05 4.47
N GLY A 6 0.35 15.34 4.31
CA GLY A 6 -0.97 15.83 3.91
C GLY A 6 -1.34 15.69 2.42
N ASP A 7 -0.39 15.45 1.50
CA ASP A 7 -0.70 15.48 0.06
C ASP A 7 -1.09 14.11 -0.51
N TYR A 8 -0.47 13.02 -0.05
CA TYR A 8 -0.88 11.69 -0.47
C TYR A 8 -2.28 11.34 0.04
N GLU A 9 -2.63 11.76 1.27
CA GLU A 9 -3.98 11.52 1.80
C GLU A 9 -5.06 12.18 0.93
N LYS A 10 -4.82 13.42 0.49
CA LYS A 10 -5.73 14.14 -0.40
C LYS A 10 -5.86 13.42 -1.74
N ALA A 11 -4.75 12.93 -2.29
CA ALA A 11 -4.74 12.16 -3.52
C ALA A 11 -5.59 10.88 -3.37
N VAL A 12 -5.35 10.08 -2.30
CA VAL A 12 -6.14 8.88 -1.99
C VAL A 12 -7.62 9.21 -1.83
N LYS A 13 -7.96 10.27 -1.09
CA LYS A 13 -9.36 10.72 -0.92
C LYS A 13 -10.01 11.05 -2.27
N ARG A 14 -9.31 11.77 -3.16
CA ARG A 14 -9.81 12.14 -4.49
C ARG A 14 -10.01 10.94 -5.40
N VAL A 15 -9.01 10.06 -5.50
CA VAL A 15 -9.08 8.84 -6.32
C VAL A 15 -10.21 7.93 -5.83
N ARG A 16 -10.31 7.70 -4.52
CA ARG A 16 -11.40 6.92 -3.91
C ARG A 16 -12.77 7.53 -4.21
N ASN A 17 -12.93 8.84 -4.09
CA ASN A 17 -14.20 9.51 -4.40
C ASN A 17 -14.56 9.37 -5.89
N TRP A 18 -13.58 9.52 -6.77
CA TRP A 18 -13.77 9.34 -8.21
C TRP A 18 -14.17 7.90 -8.56
N LEU A 19 -13.53 6.88 -7.96
CA LEU A 19 -13.90 5.46 -8.15
C LEU A 19 -15.32 5.15 -7.68
N VAL A 20 -15.72 5.70 -6.53
CA VAL A 20 -17.10 5.55 -6.03
C VAL A 20 -18.10 6.17 -7.00
N ALA A 21 -17.81 7.36 -7.53
CA ALA A 21 -18.72 8.07 -8.43
C ALA A 21 -18.78 7.43 -9.83
N GLN A 22 -17.64 7.00 -10.39
CA GLN A 22 -17.54 6.55 -11.77
C GLN A 22 -17.80 5.05 -11.94
N ALA A 23 -17.43 4.24 -10.95
CA ALA A 23 -17.47 2.77 -11.05
C ALA A 23 -18.39 2.11 -10.01
N GLY A 24 -19.11 2.91 -9.21
CA GLY A 24 -19.97 2.38 -8.14
C GLY A 24 -19.20 1.58 -7.09
N ALA A 25 -17.89 1.82 -6.96
CA ALA A 25 -17.05 1.12 -6.00
C ALA A 25 -17.57 1.31 -4.57
N GLN A 26 -17.31 0.32 -3.72
CA GLN A 26 -17.70 0.40 -2.32
C GLN A 26 -17.11 1.66 -1.68
N ARG A 27 -17.95 2.44 -0.98
CA ARG A 27 -17.50 3.62 -0.24
C ARG A 27 -16.75 3.18 1.01
N ILE A 28 -15.44 3.03 0.87
CA ILE A 28 -14.52 2.74 1.97
C ILE A 28 -13.95 4.06 2.54
N GLY A 29 -13.75 4.11 3.85
CA GLY A 29 -13.10 5.24 4.51
C GLY A 29 -11.64 5.39 4.05
N ALA A 30 -11.21 6.63 3.74
CA ALA A 30 -9.82 6.86 3.30
C ALA A 30 -8.79 6.43 4.37
N SER A 31 -9.09 6.63 5.65
CA SER A 31 -8.26 6.16 6.77
C SER A 31 -8.10 4.64 6.78
N LEU A 32 -9.13 3.88 6.37
CA LEU A 32 -9.01 2.42 6.26
C LEU A 32 -8.07 2.03 5.10
N ILE A 33 -8.16 2.71 3.96
CA ILE A 33 -7.25 2.46 2.82
C ILE A 33 -5.80 2.74 3.23
N LEU A 34 -5.56 3.86 3.91
CA LEU A 34 -4.24 4.23 4.40
C LEU A 34 -3.72 3.25 5.44
N GLY A 35 -4.55 2.86 6.41
CA GLY A 35 -4.17 1.85 7.41
C GLY A 35 -3.81 0.50 6.79
N LYS A 36 -4.57 0.06 5.76
CA LYS A 36 -4.24 -1.15 5.01
C LYS A 36 -2.93 -1.02 4.24
N TYR A 37 -2.67 0.15 3.66
CA TYR A 37 -1.41 0.38 2.95
C TYR A 37 -0.21 0.35 3.90
N ILE A 38 -0.33 0.91 5.10
CA ILE A 38 0.71 0.85 6.14
C ILE A 38 0.96 -0.59 6.57
N ALA A 39 -0.09 -1.35 6.90
CA ALA A 39 0.04 -2.76 7.29
C ALA A 39 0.68 -3.61 6.18
N PHE A 40 0.32 -3.36 4.91
CA PHE A 40 0.98 -3.98 3.76
C PHE A 40 2.47 -3.64 3.69
N GLN A 41 2.85 -2.37 3.90
CA GLN A 41 4.26 -1.98 3.89
C GLN A 41 5.01 -2.74 4.98
N GLU A 42 4.54 -2.73 6.22
CA GLU A 42 5.18 -3.45 7.34
C GLU A 42 5.43 -4.93 6.99
N TRP A 43 4.37 -5.62 6.56
CA TRP A 43 4.45 -7.02 6.12
C TRP A 43 5.44 -7.23 4.97
N TYR A 44 5.40 -6.35 3.95
CA TYR A 44 6.28 -6.45 2.78
C TYR A 44 7.74 -6.30 3.17
N TRP A 45 8.07 -5.31 4.00
CA TRP A 45 9.43 -5.09 4.49
C TRP A 45 9.93 -6.26 5.32
N GLU A 46 9.10 -6.87 6.15
CA GLU A 46 9.47 -8.07 6.91
C GLU A 46 9.67 -9.29 6.02
N ARG A 47 8.81 -9.49 5.01
CA ARG A 47 8.95 -10.56 4.02
C ARG A 47 10.27 -10.45 3.25
N GLU A 48 10.60 -9.26 2.75
CA GLU A 48 11.84 -9.06 1.98
C GLU A 48 13.09 -9.19 2.87
N ARG A 49 13.05 -8.67 4.11
CA ARG A 49 14.13 -8.88 5.08
C ARG A 49 14.32 -10.35 5.43
N ALA A 50 13.23 -11.11 5.61
CA ALA A 50 13.28 -12.55 5.85
C ALA A 50 13.84 -13.32 4.63
N ALA A 51 13.63 -12.79 3.42
CA ALA A 51 14.25 -13.30 2.19
C ALA A 51 15.73 -12.89 2.03
N GLY A 52 16.27 -12.06 2.94
CA GLY A 52 17.67 -11.64 2.98
C GLY A 52 17.98 -10.33 2.26
N ALA A 53 16.96 -9.58 1.83
CA ALA A 53 17.15 -8.28 1.22
C ALA A 53 17.59 -7.23 2.24
N SER A 54 18.52 -6.35 1.85
CA SER A 54 18.82 -5.14 2.61
C SER A 54 17.75 -4.07 2.38
N GLU A 55 17.71 -3.05 3.24
CA GLU A 55 16.75 -1.95 3.05
C GLU A 55 17.00 -1.16 1.76
N ASP A 56 18.24 -1.10 1.30
CA ASP A 56 18.60 -0.44 0.06
C ASP A 56 18.14 -1.26 -1.15
N ASP A 57 18.27 -2.59 -1.11
CA ASP A 57 17.73 -3.46 -2.16
C ASP A 57 16.21 -3.26 -2.33
N ILE A 58 15.47 -3.27 -1.22
CA ILE A 58 14.00 -3.13 -1.22
C ILE A 58 13.57 -1.80 -1.86
N ARG A 59 14.35 -0.73 -1.70
CA ARG A 59 14.07 0.59 -2.28
C ARG A 59 14.35 0.65 -3.79
N GLU A 60 15.22 -0.20 -4.29
CA GLU A 60 15.54 -0.29 -5.71
C GLU A 60 14.57 -1.17 -6.49
N TYR A 61 13.71 -1.94 -5.80
CA TYR A 61 12.77 -2.83 -6.46
C TYR A 61 11.78 -2.06 -7.34
N PRO A 62 11.50 -2.57 -8.56
CA PRO A 62 10.57 -1.92 -9.46
C PRO A 62 9.15 -1.93 -8.86
N THR A 63 8.37 -0.89 -9.17
CA THR A 63 6.98 -0.78 -8.69
C THR A 63 6.12 -2.00 -9.03
N THR A 64 6.43 -2.71 -10.13
CA THR A 64 5.76 -3.97 -10.50
C THR A 64 5.86 -5.03 -9.41
N GLU A 65 7.01 -5.19 -8.75
CA GLU A 65 7.18 -6.17 -7.68
C GLU A 65 6.37 -5.79 -6.44
N LEU A 66 6.34 -4.50 -6.09
CA LEU A 66 5.48 -4.01 -5.02
C LEU A 66 3.99 -4.30 -5.29
N ILE A 67 3.54 -4.14 -6.54
CA ILE A 67 2.16 -4.44 -6.93
C ILE A 67 1.87 -5.94 -6.89
N ILE A 68 2.82 -6.79 -7.29
CA ILE A 68 2.70 -8.26 -7.16
C ILE A 68 2.57 -8.63 -5.68
N ALA A 69 3.47 -8.12 -4.83
CA ALA A 69 3.45 -8.33 -3.40
C ALA A 69 2.12 -7.91 -2.75
N MET A 70 1.58 -6.76 -3.18
CA MET A 70 0.28 -6.28 -2.70
C MET A 70 -0.86 -7.22 -3.10
N ARG A 71 -0.80 -7.82 -4.29
CA ARG A 71 -1.79 -8.82 -4.72
C ARG A 71 -1.69 -10.11 -3.90
N ASP A 72 -0.47 -10.56 -3.61
CA ASP A 72 -0.24 -11.75 -2.79
C ASP A 72 -0.75 -11.52 -1.36
N TRP A 73 -0.41 -10.39 -0.75
CA TRP A 73 -0.91 -9.99 0.57
C TRP A 73 -2.44 -9.96 0.64
N MET A 74 -3.10 -9.43 -0.39
CA MET A 74 -4.56 -9.47 -0.50
C MET A 74 -5.10 -10.89 -0.63
N GLY A 75 -4.41 -11.78 -1.35
CA GLY A 75 -4.76 -13.19 -1.51
C GLY A 75 -4.57 -14.03 -0.24
N GLU A 76 -3.60 -13.67 0.59
CA GLU A 76 -3.32 -14.30 1.89
C GLU A 76 -4.24 -13.82 3.02
N GLY A 77 -5.19 -12.93 2.72
CA GLY A 77 -6.15 -12.44 3.71
C GLY A 77 -5.64 -11.26 4.54
N GLN A 78 -4.65 -10.53 4.03
CA GLN A 78 -4.10 -9.32 4.65
C GLN A 78 -3.46 -9.60 6.03
N PRO A 79 -2.46 -10.51 6.10
CA PRO A 79 -1.73 -10.78 7.33
C PRO A 79 -1.07 -9.51 7.88
N LEU A 80 -0.93 -9.42 9.20
CA LEU A 80 -0.13 -8.38 9.83
C LEU A 80 1.35 -8.70 9.66
N GLY A 81 2.17 -7.66 9.57
CA GLY A 81 3.62 -7.73 9.77
C GLY A 81 3.94 -8.02 11.22
#